data_AF-A0A8J6E2X8-F1
#
_entry.id   AF-A0A8J6E2X8-F1
#
_cell.length_a   1.000
_cell.length_b   1.000
_cell.length_c   1.000
_cell.angle_alpha   90.00
_cell.angle_beta   90.00
_cell.angle_gamma   90.00
#
_symmetry.space_group_name_H-M   'P 1'
#
loop_
_entity.id
_entity.type
_entity.pdbx_description
1 polymer ?
#
loop_
_entity_poly.entity_id
_entity_poly.type
_entity_poly.pdbx_seq_one_letter_code
_entity_poly.pdbx_strand_id
1 'polypeptide(L)'
;MVKGFAKQGASRIVLLARRVEKLEELAKYLKEYGTETMCIKCDGTSSESVSAAAKAVEEKWTKVDVLVNNAGNAHNAGVLDMTDEQWDFM
;
A
#
# COMPACT_ATOMS: atom_id res chain seq x y z
N MET A 1 11.01 -3.11 -0.87
CA MET A 1 10.43 -2.96 -2.22
C MET A 1 10.43 -1.50 -2.70
N VAL A 2 9.66 -0.60 -2.08
CA VAL A 2 9.50 0.80 -2.52
C VAL A 2 10.82 1.58 -2.72
N LYS A 3 11.81 1.39 -1.83
CA LYS A 3 13.14 1.99 -1.97
C LYS A 3 13.83 1.57 -3.28
N GLY A 4 13.56 0.35 -3.75
CA GLY A 4 14.05 -0.16 -5.03
C GLY A 4 13.44 0.59 -6.20
N PHE A 5 12.11 0.78 -6.22
CA PHE A 5 11.44 1.57 -7.25
C PHE A 5 11.98 3.01 -7.33
N ALA A 6 12.15 3.69 -6.19
CA ALA A 6 12.73 5.02 -6.16
C ALA A 6 14.17 5.06 -6.71
N LYS A 7 15.02 4.10 -6.30
CA LYS A 7 16.40 3.97 -6.83
C LYS A 7 16.46 3.68 -8.32
N GLN A 8 15.43 3.05 -8.89
CA GLN A 8 15.31 2.77 -10.32
C GLN A 8 14.63 3.90 -11.11
N GLY A 9 14.41 5.06 -10.48
CA GLY A 9 13.91 6.25 -11.17
C GLY A 9 12.39 6.36 -11.24
N ALA A 10 11.65 5.68 -10.37
CA ALA A 10 10.22 5.94 -10.23
C ALA A 10 10.00 7.39 -9.80
N SER A 11 9.43 8.20 -10.70
CA SER A 11 9.19 9.63 -10.48
C SER A 11 8.06 9.89 -9.48
N ARG A 12 7.11 8.96 -9.37
CA ARG A 12 5.93 9.04 -8.50
C ARG A 12 5.67 7.71 -7.82
N ILE A 13 5.34 7.75 -6.53
CA ILE A 13 4.95 6.57 -5.76
C ILE A 13 3.76 6.92 -4.86
N VAL A 14 2.66 6.18 -4.99
CA VAL A 14 1.55 6.22 -4.04
C VAL A 14 1.79 5.16 -2.96
N LEU A 15 1.70 5.55 -1.69
CA LEU A 15 1.82 4.68 -0.54
C LEU A 15 0.45 4.48 0.10
N LEU A 16 0.06 3.22 0.30
CA LEU A 16 -1.22 2.85 0.89
C LEU A 16 -0.99 1.95 2.11
N ALA A 17 -1.56 2.31 3.25
CA ALA A 17 -1.60 1.48 4.47
C ALA A 17 -2.58 2.07 5.49
N ARG A 18 -2.95 1.29 6.50
CA ARG A 18 -3.81 1.74 7.61
C ARG A 18 -3.15 2.78 8.54
N ARG A 19 -1.82 2.76 8.62
CA ARG A 19 -0.98 3.63 9.48
C ARG A 19 -0.29 4.69 8.62
N VAL A 20 -0.93 5.84 8.48
CA VAL A 20 -0.49 6.91 7.56
C VAL A 20 0.85 7.52 8.01
N GLU A 21 1.08 7.63 9.31
CA GLU A 21 2.30 8.17 9.92
C GLU A 21 3.55 7.40 9.47
N LYS A 22 3.44 6.08 9.29
CA LYS A 22 4.53 5.24 8.77
C LYS A 22 4.77 5.44 7.28
N LEU A 23 3.75 5.82 6.52
CA LEU A 23 3.89 6.17 5.12
C LEU A 23 4.59 7.52 4.98
N GLU A 24 4.24 8.49 5.83
CA GLU A 24 4.86 9.82 5.83
C GLU A 24 6.35 9.77 6.22
N GLU A 25 6.72 8.95 7.21
CA GLU A 25 8.12 8.66 7.55
C GLU A 25 8.88 8.14 6.32
N LEU A 26 8.29 7.18 5.60
CA LEU A 26 8.88 6.61 4.39
C LEU A 26 8.94 7.62 3.24
N ALA A 27 7.91 8.44 3.05
CA ALA A 27 7.85 9.47 2.03
C ALA A 27 8.99 10.49 2.16
N LYS A 28 9.36 10.86 3.39
CA LYS A 28 10.53 11.74 3.64
C LYS A 28 11.81 11.14 3.07
N TYR A 29 12.03 9.84 3.26
CA TYR A 29 13.18 9.13 2.69
C TYR A 29 13.11 9.08 1.15
N LEU A 30 11.93 8.86 0.57
CA LEU A 30 11.78 8.78 -0.89
C LEU A 30 12.01 10.13 -1.58
N LYS A 31 11.73 11.24 -0.90
CA LYS A 31 11.99 12.60 -1.41
C LYS A 31 13.47 12.83 -1.74
N GLU A 32 14.39 12.18 -1.03
CA GLU A 32 15.84 12.27 -1.30
C GLU A 32 16.22 11.70 -2.68
N TYR A 33 15.37 10.85 -3.26
CA TYR A 33 15.53 10.28 -4.59
C TYR A 33 14.81 11.08 -5.68
N GLY A 34 14.24 12.25 -5.34
CA GLY A 34 13.43 13.05 -6.26
C GLY A 34 12.07 12.44 -6.59
N THR A 35 11.66 11.38 -5.87
CA THR A 35 10.36 10.74 -6.05
C THR A 35 9.26 11.56 -5.38
N GLU A 36 8.25 11.96 -6.15
CA GLU A 36 7.03 12.56 -5.61
C GLU A 36 6.16 11.47 -4.96
N THR A 37 5.64 11.72 -3.77
CA THR A 37 4.85 10.73 -3.03
C THR A 37 3.47 11.23 -2.64
N MET A 38 2.49 10.33 -2.62
CA MET A 38 1.18 10.53 -2.01
C MET A 38 0.93 9.44 -0.98
N CYS A 39 0.64 9.81 0.26
CA CYS A 39 0.31 8.87 1.33
C CYS A 39 -1.20 8.83 1.52
N ILE A 40 -1.80 7.64 1.44
CA ILE A 40 -3.24 7.45 1.58
C ILE A 40 -3.48 6.42 2.68
N LYS A 41 -4.30 6.79 3.67
CA LYS A 41 -4.83 5.81 4.61
C LYS A 41 -5.78 4.89 3.85
N CYS A 42 -5.46 3.61 3.78
CA CYS A 42 -6.28 2.63 3.06
C CYS A 42 -6.30 1.30 3.83
N ASP A 43 -7.51 0.75 3.97
CA ASP A 43 -7.71 -0.63 4.39
C ASP A 43 -7.94 -1.52 3.16
N GLY A 44 -7.01 -2.44 2.92
CA GLY A 44 -7.03 -3.30 1.73
C GLY A 44 -8.15 -4.34 1.72
N THR A 45 -8.78 -4.61 2.87
CA THR A 45 -9.93 -5.52 2.98
C THR A 45 -11.27 -4.84 2.67
N SER A 46 -11.28 -3.50 2.55
CA SER A 46 -12.48 -2.70 2.29
C SER A 46 -12.49 -2.21 0.85
N SER A 47 -13.42 -2.73 0.03
CA SER A 47 -13.62 -2.29 -1.35
C SER A 47 -13.93 -0.79 -1.43
N GLU A 48 -14.63 -0.22 -0.46
CA GLU A 48 -14.91 1.21 -0.39
C GLU A 48 -13.62 2.02 -0.13
N SER A 49 -12.81 1.59 0.84
CA SER A 49 -11.52 2.23 1.12
C SER A 49 -10.57 2.18 -0.09
N VAL A 50 -10.53 1.06 -0.81
CA VAL A 50 -9.70 0.90 -2.01
C VAL A 50 -10.22 1.80 -3.14
N SER A 51 -11.54 1.85 -3.34
CA SER A 51 -12.16 2.70 -4.36
C SER A 51 -11.91 4.19 -4.09
N ALA A 52 -12.00 4.61 -2.84
CA ALA A 52 -11.69 5.98 -2.43
C ALA A 52 -10.21 6.33 -2.66
N ALA A 53 -9.30 5.41 -2.35
CA ALA A 53 -7.87 5.61 -2.61
C ALA A 53 -7.57 5.69 -4.11
N ALA A 54 -8.16 4.81 -4.92
CA ALA A 54 -8.01 4.82 -6.37
C ALA A 54 -8.50 6.15 -6.97
N LYS A 55 -9.68 6.62 -6.56
CA LYS A 55 -10.22 7.91 -6.99
C LYS A 55 -9.29 9.08 -6.63
N ALA A 56 -8.76 9.11 -5.42
CA ALA A 56 -7.83 10.16 -5.00
C ALA A 56 -6.52 10.15 -5.83
N VAL A 57 -6.05 8.96 -6.24
CA VAL A 57 -4.92 8.83 -7.17
C VAL A 57 -5.31 9.37 -8.54
N GLU A 58 -6.46 8.98 -9.10
CA GLU A 58 -6.94 9.43 -10.41
C GLU A 58 -7.14 10.94 -10.51
N GLU A 59 -7.63 11.58 -9.44
CA GLU A 59 -7.78 13.03 -9.35
C GLU A 59 -6.45 13.78 -9.49
N LYS A 60 -5.34 13.17 -9.06
CA LYS A 60 -4.01 13.78 -9.14
C LYS A 60 -3.22 13.31 -10.36
N TRP A 61 -3.33 12.03 -10.71
CA TRP A 61 -2.58 11.37 -11.76
C TRP A 61 -3.51 10.42 -12.53
N THR A 62 -3.68 10.67 -13.82
CA THR A 62 -4.63 9.96 -14.68
C THR A 62 -4.20 8.54 -15.06
N LYS A 63 -3.04 8.07 -14.60
CA LYS A 63 -2.49 6.76 -14.96
C LYS A 63 -1.73 6.13 -13.80
N VAL A 64 -1.93 4.82 -13.63
CA VAL A 64 -1.11 3.94 -12.79
C VAL A 64 -0.41 2.92 -13.69
N ASP A 65 0.93 2.95 -13.72
CA ASP A 65 1.72 2.02 -14.55
C ASP A 65 1.95 0.67 -13.86
N VAL A 66 2.06 0.67 -12.53
CA VAL A 66 2.36 -0.52 -11.71
C VAL A 66 1.53 -0.48 -10.44
N LEU A 67 0.85 -1.60 -10.15
CA LEU A 67 0.20 -1.86 -8.87
C LEU A 67 0.95 -2.98 -8.16
N VAL A 68 1.25 -2.80 -6.88
CA VAL A 68 1.84 -3.83 -6.03
C VAL A 68 0.90 -4.15 -4.88
N ASN A 69 0.23 -5.29 -4.97
CA ASN A 69 -0.58 -5.84 -3.87
C ASN A 69 0.34 -6.54 -2.86
N ASN A 70 0.95 -5.77 -1.96
CA ASN A 70 1.93 -6.27 -0.99
C ASN A 70 1.34 -6.49 0.42
N ALA A 71 0.21 -5.86 0.75
CA ALA A 71 -0.39 -6.02 2.08
C ALA A 71 -0.84 -7.48 2.27
N GLY A 72 -0.52 -8.06 3.42
CA GLY A 72 -0.90 -9.42 3.78
C GLY A 72 -0.56 -9.69 5.24
N ASN A 73 -1.31 -10.61 5.84
CA ASN A 73 -1.04 -11.15 7.16
C ASN A 73 -0.83 -12.67 7.03
N ALA A 74 -0.35 -13.30 8.11
CA ALA A 74 -0.23 -14.74 8.18
C ALA A 74 -0.59 -15.20 9.59
N HIS A 75 -1.35 -16.29 9.67
CA HIS A 75 -1.57 -17.04 10.90
C HIS A 75 -0.83 -18.37 10.83
N ASN A 76 -0.15 -18.72 11.93
CA ASN A 76 0.63 -19.95 11.99
C ASN A 76 -0.22 -21.06 12.64
N ALA A 77 -1.03 -21.72 11.82
CA ALA A 77 -1.81 -22.89 12.21
C ALA A 77 -1.82 -23.91 11.06
N GLY A 78 -1.94 -25.20 11.41
CA GLY A 78 -2.20 -26.24 10.42
C GLY A 78 -3.59 -26.07 9.80
N VAL A 79 -3.78 -26.57 8.59
CA VAL A 79 -5.07 -26.45 7.85
C VAL A 79 -6.25 -27.00 8.65
N LEU A 80 -6.04 -28.04 9.46
CA LEU A 80 -7.09 -28.65 10.29
C LEU A 80 -7.27 -27.98 11.66
N ASP A 81 -6.32 -27.15 12.08
CA ASP A 81 -6.28 -26.53 13.40
C ASP A 81 -6.66 -25.04 13.37
N MET A 82 -6.78 -24.46 12.18
CA MET A 82 -7.17 -23.06 11.98
C MET A 82 -8.67 -22.89 12.22
N THR A 83 -9.04 -21.87 12.98
CA THR A 83 -10.46 -21.52 13.17
C THR A 83 -10.99 -20.75 11.97
N ASP A 84 -12.32 -20.74 11.77
CA ASP A 84 -12.96 -19.97 10.70
C ASP A 84 -12.64 -18.47 10.83
N GLU A 85 -12.56 -17.92 12.04
CA GLU A 85 -12.20 -16.52 12.26
C GLU A 85 -10.74 -16.22 11.89
N GLN A 86 -9.83 -17.17 12.12
CA GLN A 86 -8.45 -17.05 11.68
C GLN A 86 -8.36 -17.12 10.17
N TRP A 87 -9.16 -17.99 9.53
CA TRP A 87 -9.23 -18.12 8.09
C TRP A 87 -9.77 -16.87 7.42
N ASP A 88 -10.87 -16.32 7.92
CA ASP A 88 -11.51 -15.10 7.40
C ASP A 88 -10.67 -13.84 7.61
N PHE A 89 -9.76 -13.84 8.60
CA PHE A 89 -8.87 -12.73 8.89
C PHE A 89 -7.57 -12.74 8.07
N MET A 90 -7.24 -13.86 7.40
CA MET A 90 -6.08 -13.94 6.48
C MET A 90 -6.32 -13.12 5.22
#